data_AF-A0A1M6KPV9-F1
#
_entry.id   AF-A0A1M6KPV9-F1
#
_cell.length_a   1.000
_cell.length_b   1.000
_cell.length_c   1.000
_cell.angle_alpha   90.00
_cell.angle_beta   90.00
_cell.angle_gamma   90.00
#
_symmetry.space_group_name_H-M   'P 1'
#
loop_
_entity.id
_entity.type
_entity.pdbx_description
1 polymer ?
#
loop_
_entity_poly.entity_id
_entity_poly.type
_entity_poly.pdbx_seq_one_letter_code
_entity_poly.pdbx_strand_id
1 'polypeptide(L)'
;MVVVLALFFALSFSCSDEDVQQDAIVTSDDPVSVSSINIPATETDSVDQERDDTSRLPDIPNLPCSTGSKAADESGAKVWCWDDVSVPDEGFFDDHKLFISNHCSPGMVKATDGRLYFKVNPTTPEAPSSCGDYNYRAEIREHPSDVDYPIGTEQWWGFDYKFGDDYVADELPWILWQTHGSFSNPSSPMTNLQLGPTNFEGNVNPVGELFVVNNTPVTGRKFTPVGIVPKAGQTLKIVIHLVWGDESNGLYEVWVDGKQVYKKQERTVYSEKPYGGYWKIGIYKWRWKLDENVRASSERNISELNTSIGTLRTIMRRPGDADYGTDAYSLVVSD
;
A
#
# COMPACT_ATOMS: atom_id res chain seq x y z
N MET A 1 22.42 50.87 -16.16
CA MET A 1 22.18 49.65 -16.95
C MET A 1 22.16 48.50 -15.96
N VAL A 2 20.97 48.08 -15.52
CA VAL A 2 20.80 47.05 -14.48
C VAL A 2 20.48 45.75 -15.19
N VAL A 3 21.40 44.78 -15.11
CA VAL A 3 21.22 43.43 -15.64
C VAL A 3 20.48 42.63 -14.58
N VAL A 4 19.20 42.33 -14.83
CA VAL A 4 18.41 41.40 -14.03
C VAL A 4 18.70 40.00 -14.55
N LEU A 5 19.46 39.23 -13.78
CA LEU A 5 19.75 37.83 -14.05
C LEU A 5 18.56 36.99 -13.57
N ALA A 6 17.74 36.51 -14.49
CA ALA A 6 16.67 35.56 -14.19
C ALA A 6 17.31 34.19 -13.88
N LEU A 7 17.33 33.81 -12.59
CA LEU A 7 17.60 32.44 -12.18
C LEU A 7 16.42 31.57 -12.59
N PHE A 8 16.57 30.81 -13.66
CA PHE A 8 15.70 29.68 -13.97
C PHE A 8 16.04 28.54 -12.99
N PHE A 9 15.21 28.36 -11.97
CA PHE A 9 15.13 27.09 -11.25
C PHE A 9 14.51 26.07 -12.20
N ALA A 10 15.35 25.27 -12.86
CA ALA A 10 14.90 24.04 -13.50
C ALA A 10 14.53 23.05 -12.39
N LEU A 11 13.26 23.05 -11.99
CA LEU A 11 12.67 21.91 -11.28
C LEU A 11 12.63 20.76 -12.28
N SER A 12 13.68 19.94 -12.28
CA SER A 12 13.66 18.64 -12.93
C SER A 12 12.61 17.79 -12.21
N PHE A 13 11.45 17.65 -12.82
CA PHE A 13 10.51 16.56 -12.54
C PHE A 13 11.20 15.25 -12.95
N SER A 14 12.14 14.80 -12.13
CA SER A 14 12.69 13.47 -12.24
C SER A 14 11.52 12.53 -11.95
N CYS A 15 11.07 11.81 -12.97
CA CYS A 15 10.41 10.52 -12.77
C CYS A 15 11.37 9.76 -11.84
N SER A 16 11.02 9.62 -10.58
CA SER A 16 11.96 9.15 -9.56
C SER A 16 12.35 7.71 -9.89
N ASP A 17 13.65 7.43 -9.95
CA ASP A 17 14.31 6.12 -10.20
C ASP A 17 13.99 5.02 -9.14
N GLU A 18 12.85 5.12 -8.46
CA GLU A 18 12.38 4.18 -7.42
C GLU A 18 12.15 2.76 -7.97
N ASP A 19 11.99 2.61 -9.29
CA ASP A 19 11.55 1.36 -9.93
C ASP A 19 12.67 0.33 -10.17
N VAL A 20 13.96 0.69 -10.07
CA VAL A 20 15.06 -0.15 -10.60
C VAL A 20 15.37 -1.39 -9.73
N GLN A 21 15.01 -1.41 -8.45
CA GLN A 21 15.42 -2.49 -7.53
C GLN A 21 14.36 -3.58 -7.27
N GLN A 22 13.11 -3.41 -7.72
CA GLN A 22 12.10 -4.46 -7.55
C GLN A 22 12.30 -5.63 -8.54
N ASP A 23 12.94 -5.38 -9.69
CA ASP A 23 13.14 -6.40 -10.73
C ASP A 23 14.35 -7.32 -10.48
N ALA A 24 15.33 -6.89 -9.67
CA ALA A 24 16.61 -7.61 -9.50
C ALA A 24 16.55 -8.90 -8.67
N ILE A 25 15.38 -9.31 -8.17
CA ILE A 25 15.28 -10.35 -7.12
C ILE A 25 14.39 -11.56 -7.52
N VAL A 26 13.77 -11.55 -8.70
CA VAL A 26 12.88 -12.67 -9.16
C VAL A 26 13.39 -13.29 -10.46
N THR A 27 14.69 -13.55 -10.56
CA THR A 27 15.26 -14.30 -11.69
C THR A 27 16.21 -15.39 -11.20
N SER A 28 15.67 -16.43 -10.57
CA SER A 28 16.35 -17.72 -10.48
C SER A 28 15.35 -18.86 -10.27
N ASP A 29 14.52 -19.12 -11.28
CA ASP A 29 13.76 -20.36 -11.34
C ASP A 29 14.47 -21.34 -12.27
N ASP A 30 15.35 -22.16 -11.70
CA ASP A 30 15.63 -23.48 -12.26
C ASP A 30 14.43 -24.40 -11.91
N PRO A 31 13.95 -25.23 -12.84
CA PRO A 31 12.83 -26.13 -12.58
C PRO A 31 13.19 -27.17 -11.51
N VAL A 32 12.61 -27.04 -10.32
CA VAL A 32 12.74 -28.02 -9.23
C VAL A 32 11.95 -29.28 -9.59
N SER A 33 12.66 -30.38 -9.79
CA SER A 33 12.09 -31.73 -9.90
C SER A 33 11.52 -32.18 -8.56
N VAL A 34 10.19 -32.22 -8.47
CA VAL A 34 9.48 -32.68 -7.27
C VAL A 34 9.40 -34.21 -7.28
N SER A 35 10.19 -34.86 -6.44
CA SER A 35 10.00 -36.27 -6.10
C SER A 35 9.03 -36.39 -4.92
N SER A 36 8.01 -37.23 -5.06
CA SER A 36 6.96 -37.48 -4.08
C SER A 36 7.50 -38.22 -2.85
N ILE A 37 7.52 -37.56 -1.69
CA ILE A 37 7.81 -38.17 -0.39
C ILE A 37 6.49 -38.37 0.37
N ASN A 38 6.18 -39.62 0.71
CA ASN A 38 5.08 -39.98 1.62
C ASN A 38 5.46 -39.58 3.05
N ILE A 39 4.67 -38.69 3.67
CA ILE A 39 4.78 -38.34 5.09
C ILE A 39 3.63 -39.03 5.85
N PRO A 40 3.91 -39.77 6.94
CA PRO A 40 2.88 -40.38 7.77
C PRO A 40 2.19 -39.33 8.65
N ALA A 41 0.88 -39.52 8.86
CA ALA A 41 0.04 -38.67 9.67
C ALA A 41 0.45 -38.67 11.14
N THR A 42 0.63 -37.48 11.72
CA THR A 42 0.84 -37.28 13.16
C THR A 42 -0.42 -36.65 13.75
N GLU A 43 -0.92 -37.22 14.83
CA GLU A 43 -2.08 -36.79 15.61
C GLU A 43 -1.91 -35.35 16.11
N THR A 44 -2.92 -34.51 15.88
CA THR A 44 -2.99 -33.14 16.39
C THR A 44 -3.71 -33.13 17.75
N ASP A 45 -2.97 -32.70 18.78
CA ASP A 45 -3.47 -32.38 20.10
C ASP A 45 -4.44 -31.18 20.08
N SER A 46 -5.31 -31.20 21.08
CA SER A 46 -6.52 -30.42 21.29
C SER A 46 -6.35 -28.89 21.27
N VAL A 47 -7.31 -28.26 20.57
CA VAL A 47 -7.58 -26.82 20.50
C VAL A 47 -8.05 -26.28 21.85
N ASP A 48 -7.29 -25.34 22.40
CA ASP A 48 -7.74 -24.47 23.49
C ASP A 48 -8.84 -23.53 23.00
N GLN A 49 -9.93 -23.55 23.76
CA GLN A 49 -11.19 -22.89 23.47
C GLN A 49 -11.06 -21.38 23.77
N GLU A 50 -10.96 -20.59 22.71
CA GLU A 50 -10.92 -19.13 22.77
C GLU A 50 -12.24 -18.60 23.37
N ARG A 51 -12.14 -17.91 24.51
CA ARG A 51 -13.26 -17.25 25.18
C ARG A 51 -13.72 -16.07 24.32
N ASP A 52 -14.90 -16.19 23.76
CA ASP A 52 -15.73 -15.09 23.25
C ASP A 52 -16.17 -14.20 24.43
N ASP A 53 -15.29 -13.28 24.83
CA ASP A 53 -15.59 -12.20 25.77
C ASP A 53 -15.96 -10.95 24.97
N THR A 54 -17.08 -11.03 24.24
CA THR A 54 -17.74 -9.87 23.60
C THR A 54 -18.48 -9.04 24.65
N SER A 55 -17.75 -8.55 25.66
CA SER A 55 -18.19 -7.36 26.38
C SER A 55 -18.21 -6.22 25.35
N ARG A 56 -19.42 -5.84 24.92
CA ARG A 56 -19.64 -4.81 23.90
C ARG A 56 -19.02 -3.50 24.40
N LEU A 57 -17.82 -3.20 23.90
CA LEU A 57 -17.26 -1.87 23.99
C LEU A 57 -18.29 -0.87 23.45
N PRO A 58 -18.38 0.34 24.02
CA PRO A 58 -19.27 1.36 23.48
C PRO A 58 -19.02 1.52 21.98
N ASP A 59 -20.10 1.66 21.19
CA ASP A 59 -20.01 1.97 19.77
C ASP A 59 -19.35 3.34 19.62
N ILE A 60 -18.02 3.35 19.50
CA ILE A 60 -17.24 4.55 19.24
C ILE A 60 -17.45 4.86 17.75
N PRO A 61 -18.04 6.02 17.40
CA PRO A 61 -18.23 6.37 16.00
C PRO A 61 -16.88 6.60 15.32
N ASN A 62 -16.83 6.26 14.03
CA ASN A 62 -15.70 6.54 13.16
C ASN A 62 -15.34 8.04 13.16
N LEU A 63 -14.08 8.36 12.86
CA LEU A 63 -13.66 9.76 12.73
C LEU A 63 -14.48 10.47 11.63
N PRO A 64 -15.13 11.61 11.93
CA PRO A 64 -15.95 12.33 10.95
C PRO A 64 -15.08 13.11 9.96
N CYS A 65 -15.62 13.46 8.79
CA CYS A 65 -14.95 14.32 7.79
C CYS A 65 -14.54 15.68 8.38
N SER A 66 -15.29 16.20 9.36
CA SER A 66 -14.96 17.45 10.06
C SER A 66 -13.66 17.40 10.86
N THR A 67 -13.04 16.22 11.03
CA THR A 67 -11.70 16.07 11.61
C THR A 67 -10.64 16.78 10.77
N GLY A 68 -10.80 16.79 9.44
CA GLY A 68 -9.84 17.35 8.50
C GLY A 68 -8.55 16.54 8.37
N SER A 69 -7.67 17.02 7.49
CA SER A 69 -6.39 16.40 7.18
C SER A 69 -5.21 17.13 7.83
N LYS A 70 -4.06 16.46 7.92
CA LYS A 70 -2.79 17.03 8.42
C LYS A 70 -1.62 16.59 7.56
N ALA A 71 -0.49 17.30 7.63
CA ALA A 71 0.74 16.89 6.96
C ALA A 71 1.28 15.58 7.53
N ALA A 72 2.18 14.91 6.81
CA ALA A 72 2.74 13.63 7.20
C ALA A 72 3.36 13.63 8.60
N ASP A 73 4.19 14.62 8.90
CA ASP A 73 4.95 14.77 10.14
C ASP A 73 4.13 15.20 11.37
N GLU A 74 2.84 15.51 11.17
CA GLU A 74 1.92 15.88 12.24
C GLU A 74 1.17 14.68 12.84
N SER A 75 1.16 14.60 14.17
CA SER A 75 0.45 13.56 14.92
C SER A 75 -1.05 13.84 15.10
N GLY A 76 -1.79 12.81 15.49
CA GLY A 76 -3.23 12.79 15.69
C GLY A 76 -4.01 12.23 14.51
N ALA A 77 -5.33 12.39 14.58
CA ALA A 77 -6.25 11.94 13.54
C ALA A 77 -6.16 12.80 12.28
N LYS A 78 -6.31 12.15 11.11
CA LYS A 78 -6.38 12.75 9.78
C LYS A 78 -7.49 12.05 8.99
N VAL A 79 -8.35 12.81 8.32
CA VAL A 79 -9.47 12.29 7.53
C VAL A 79 -9.53 13.01 6.19
N TRP A 80 -9.63 12.22 5.12
CA TRP A 80 -9.86 12.71 3.76
C TRP A 80 -11.20 12.17 3.24
N CYS A 81 -12.16 13.07 3.10
CA CYS A 81 -13.42 12.83 2.43
C CYS A 81 -13.36 13.47 1.04
N TRP A 82 -13.48 12.66 -0.01
CA TRP A 82 -13.07 13.07 -1.35
C TRP A 82 -14.00 14.09 -2.01
N ASP A 83 -15.24 14.24 -1.53
CA ASP A 83 -16.15 15.30 -1.97
C ASP A 83 -15.66 16.70 -1.55
N ASP A 84 -14.84 16.79 -0.50
CA ASP A 84 -14.34 18.05 0.07
C ASP A 84 -12.95 18.41 -0.47
N VAL A 85 -12.34 17.56 -1.29
CA VAL A 85 -10.95 17.70 -1.75
C VAL A 85 -10.90 17.89 -3.27
N SER A 86 -10.37 19.04 -3.70
CA SER A 86 -10.09 19.28 -5.12
C SER A 86 -8.84 18.51 -5.55
N VAL A 87 -9.00 17.48 -6.37
CA VAL A 87 -7.91 16.64 -6.88
C VAL A 87 -7.49 17.14 -8.27
N PRO A 88 -6.25 17.64 -8.46
CA PRO A 88 -5.72 18.04 -9.76
C PRO A 88 -5.38 16.82 -10.61
N ASP A 89 -5.02 17.03 -11.88
CA ASP A 89 -4.58 15.93 -12.75
C ASP A 89 -3.18 15.39 -12.38
N GLU A 90 -2.35 16.21 -11.72
CA GLU A 90 -1.00 15.89 -11.23
C GLU A 90 -0.57 16.81 -10.09
N GLY A 91 0.46 16.41 -9.33
CA GLY A 91 1.11 17.27 -8.34
C GLY A 91 0.50 17.23 -6.93
N PHE A 92 0.75 18.31 -6.17
CA PHE A 92 0.28 18.46 -4.79
C PHE A 92 -1.19 18.84 -4.72
N PHE A 93 -1.87 18.35 -3.68
CA PHE A 93 -3.26 18.72 -3.38
C PHE A 93 -3.54 18.64 -1.88
N ASP A 94 -4.75 19.07 -1.48
CA ASP A 94 -5.16 19.19 -0.08
C ASP A 94 -4.14 20.01 0.76
N ASP A 95 -3.86 21.25 0.34
CA ASP A 95 -2.85 22.14 0.94
C ASP A 95 -1.45 21.51 1.08
N HIS A 96 -1.01 20.77 0.06
CA HIS A 96 0.30 20.07 0.03
C HIS A 96 0.46 18.97 1.09
N LYS A 97 -0.65 18.41 1.60
CA LYS A 97 -0.63 17.25 2.49
C LYS A 97 -0.59 15.94 1.73
N LEU A 98 -1.02 15.94 0.47
CA LEU A 98 -0.97 14.79 -0.44
C LEU A 98 -0.32 15.16 -1.78
N PHE A 99 0.22 14.16 -2.46
CA PHE A 99 0.79 14.26 -3.80
C PHE A 99 0.34 13.10 -4.68
N ILE A 100 0.02 13.37 -5.94
CA ILE A 100 -0.28 12.34 -6.96
C ILE A 100 1.02 11.74 -7.46
N SER A 101 1.26 10.47 -7.15
CA SER A 101 2.41 9.68 -7.62
C SER A 101 1.98 8.78 -8.78
N ASN A 102 1.69 9.39 -9.92
CA ASN A 102 1.54 8.70 -11.20
C ASN A 102 2.92 8.46 -11.85
N HIS A 103 3.02 7.49 -12.75
CA HIS A 103 4.28 7.25 -13.46
C HIS A 103 4.52 8.34 -14.52
N CYS A 104 3.66 8.42 -15.55
CA CYS A 104 3.92 9.30 -16.69
C CYS A 104 2.75 10.21 -17.07
N SER A 105 1.52 9.69 -17.07
CA SER A 105 0.40 10.44 -17.64
C SER A 105 -0.50 11.06 -16.58
N PRO A 106 -0.90 12.33 -16.77
CA PRO A 106 -1.81 13.02 -15.86
C PRO A 106 -3.23 12.44 -15.93
N GLY A 107 -4.04 12.73 -14.90
CA GLY A 107 -5.48 12.38 -14.87
C GLY A 107 -5.78 10.91 -14.58
N MET A 108 -4.78 10.14 -14.13
CA MET A 108 -4.94 8.75 -13.66
C MET A 108 -5.57 8.65 -12.26
N VAL A 109 -5.64 9.77 -11.54
CA VAL A 109 -6.25 9.88 -10.21
C VAL A 109 -7.33 10.95 -10.26
N LYS A 110 -8.56 10.64 -9.84
CA LYS A 110 -9.69 11.57 -9.87
C LYS A 110 -10.63 11.38 -8.69
N ALA A 111 -11.15 12.46 -8.14
CA ALA A 111 -12.25 12.41 -7.17
C ALA A 111 -13.61 12.58 -7.87
N THR A 112 -14.56 11.68 -7.60
CA THR A 112 -15.96 11.80 -8.01
C THR A 112 -16.83 10.94 -7.09
N ASP A 113 -18.08 11.33 -6.87
CA ASP A 113 -19.06 10.54 -6.10
C ASP A 113 -18.55 10.07 -4.72
N GLY A 114 -17.86 10.94 -3.98
CA GLY A 114 -17.30 10.63 -2.66
C GLY A 114 -16.13 9.65 -2.65
N ARG A 115 -15.53 9.35 -3.81
CA ARG A 115 -14.44 8.36 -3.95
C ARG A 115 -13.27 8.93 -4.72
N LEU A 116 -12.08 8.43 -4.40
CA LEU A 116 -10.87 8.67 -5.16
C LEU A 116 -10.60 7.46 -6.05
N TYR A 117 -10.64 7.66 -7.37
CA TYR A 117 -10.44 6.63 -8.38
C TYR A 117 -8.99 6.63 -8.87
N PHE A 118 -8.47 5.43 -9.08
CA PHE A 118 -7.18 5.16 -9.68
C PHE A 118 -7.40 4.35 -10.96
N LYS A 119 -6.77 4.79 -12.05
CA LYS A 119 -6.82 4.12 -13.35
C LYS A 119 -5.42 4.01 -13.92
N VAL A 120 -5.03 2.79 -14.27
CA VAL A 120 -3.77 2.54 -14.98
C VAL A 120 -4.07 1.73 -16.22
N ASN A 121 -3.73 2.30 -17.38
CA ASN A 121 -3.71 1.61 -18.66
C ASN A 121 -2.31 1.77 -19.24
N PRO A 122 -1.60 0.66 -19.53
CA PRO A 122 -0.19 0.73 -19.86
C PRO A 122 0.07 1.49 -21.16
N THR A 123 -0.88 1.56 -22.08
CA THR A 123 -0.68 2.19 -23.40
C THR A 123 -1.53 3.43 -23.63
N THR A 124 -2.47 3.75 -22.73
CA THR A 124 -3.42 4.87 -22.93
C THR A 124 -3.56 5.78 -21.71
N PRO A 125 -3.25 7.08 -21.83
CA PRO A 125 -2.62 7.71 -22.99
C PRO A 125 -1.18 7.19 -23.19
N GLU A 126 -0.62 7.41 -24.38
CA GLU A 126 0.76 7.03 -24.67
C GLU A 126 1.72 7.69 -23.66
N ALA A 127 2.59 6.91 -23.06
CA ALA A 127 3.59 7.42 -22.13
C ALA A 127 4.58 8.32 -22.91
N PRO A 128 4.94 9.52 -22.40
CA PRO A 128 5.98 10.33 -23.02
C PRO A 128 7.31 9.58 -23.01
N SER A 129 8.07 9.70 -24.09
CA SER A 129 9.37 9.04 -24.24
C SER A 129 10.40 9.34 -23.13
N SER A 130 10.20 10.43 -22.37
CA SER A 130 11.02 10.79 -21.22
C SER A 130 10.79 9.92 -19.98
N CYS A 131 9.72 9.13 -19.95
CA CYS A 131 9.24 8.42 -18.76
C CYS A 131 9.25 6.89 -18.94
N GLY A 132 9.28 6.41 -20.18
CA GLY A 132 9.26 4.98 -20.52
C GLY A 132 8.15 4.68 -21.52
N ASP A 133 8.03 3.41 -21.90
CA ASP A 133 7.07 3.00 -22.94
C ASP A 133 5.65 2.78 -22.39
N TYR A 134 5.50 2.58 -21.07
CA TYR A 134 4.25 2.13 -20.47
C TYR A 134 3.91 2.82 -19.16
N ASN A 135 2.61 3.01 -18.91
CA ASN A 135 2.11 3.46 -17.61
C ASN A 135 1.86 2.28 -16.66
N TYR A 136 2.32 2.40 -15.43
CA TYR A 136 2.16 1.31 -14.45
C TYR A 136 1.88 1.77 -13.03
N ARG A 137 1.66 3.07 -12.82
CA ARG A 137 1.42 3.63 -11.49
C ARG A 137 0.38 4.74 -11.52
N ALA A 138 -0.58 4.64 -10.61
CA ALA A 138 -1.52 5.69 -10.24
C ALA A 138 -1.73 5.59 -8.73
N GLU A 139 -1.02 6.40 -7.97
CA GLU A 139 -1.10 6.42 -6.50
C GLU A 139 -1.26 7.85 -5.99
N ILE A 140 -1.74 7.98 -4.76
CA ILE A 140 -1.49 9.14 -3.92
C ILE A 140 -0.50 8.78 -2.84
N ARG A 141 0.24 9.76 -2.35
CA ARG A 141 1.16 9.60 -1.22
C ARG A 141 1.00 10.71 -0.20
N GLU A 142 1.33 10.40 1.04
CA GLU A 142 1.48 11.40 2.09
C GLU A 142 2.61 12.40 1.74
N HIS A 143 2.43 13.65 2.17
CA HIS A 143 3.45 14.69 2.07
C HIS A 143 3.60 15.46 3.40
N PRO A 144 4.82 15.84 3.83
CA PRO A 144 6.13 15.55 3.23
C PRO A 144 6.43 14.06 2.99
N SER A 145 7.24 13.73 1.96
CA SER A 145 7.76 12.35 1.77
C SER A 145 9.07 12.13 2.49
N ASP A 146 9.67 13.19 3.02
CA ASP A 146 10.92 13.19 3.74
C ASP A 146 10.72 13.10 5.25
N VAL A 147 9.88 12.17 5.65
CA VAL A 147 9.58 11.90 7.06
C VAL A 147 10.34 10.67 7.53
N ASP A 148 11.04 10.85 8.64
CA ASP A 148 11.66 9.76 9.39
C ASP A 148 10.87 9.60 10.69
N TYR A 149 9.84 8.76 10.66
CA TYR A 149 9.04 8.49 11.86
C TYR A 149 9.90 7.74 12.89
N PRO A 150 10.10 8.29 14.11
CA PRO A 150 10.93 7.63 15.12
C PRO A 150 10.41 6.24 15.47
N ILE A 151 11.31 5.32 15.85
CA ILE A 151 10.92 4.04 16.47
C ILE A 151 9.94 4.30 17.62
N GLY A 152 8.92 3.45 17.70
CA GLY A 152 7.79 3.55 18.60
C GLY A 152 6.67 4.44 18.06
N THR A 153 6.80 5.08 16.89
CA THR A 153 5.66 5.75 16.28
C THR A 153 4.61 4.71 15.89
N GLU A 154 3.36 4.96 16.28
CA GLU A 154 2.19 4.14 15.98
C GLU A 154 1.37 4.81 14.88
N GLN A 155 0.94 4.04 13.88
CA GLN A 155 0.08 4.50 12.81
C GLN A 155 -1.06 3.53 12.53
N TRP A 156 -2.25 4.09 12.35
CA TRP A 156 -3.45 3.40 11.90
C TRP A 156 -3.89 3.98 10.57
N TRP A 157 -4.32 3.12 9.65
CA TRP A 157 -4.98 3.48 8.40
C TRP A 157 -6.26 2.68 8.26
N GLY A 158 -7.34 3.31 7.83
CA GLY A 158 -8.57 2.64 7.45
C GLY A 158 -9.21 3.29 6.24
N PHE A 159 -9.61 2.44 5.30
CA PHE A 159 -10.24 2.82 4.04
C PHE A 159 -10.98 1.62 3.46
N ASP A 160 -11.99 1.86 2.63
CA ASP A 160 -12.47 0.81 1.72
C ASP A 160 -11.72 0.89 0.38
N TYR A 161 -11.53 -0.26 -0.26
CA TYR A 161 -10.85 -0.38 -1.55
C TYR A 161 -11.74 -1.18 -2.50
N LYS A 162 -12.29 -0.52 -3.52
CA LYS A 162 -13.18 -1.10 -4.53
C LYS A 162 -12.41 -1.43 -5.80
N PHE A 163 -12.55 -2.67 -6.24
CA PHE A 163 -12.08 -3.17 -7.51
C PHE A 163 -13.10 -2.84 -8.61
N GLY A 164 -12.62 -2.52 -9.81
CA GLY A 164 -13.46 -2.24 -10.98
C GLY A 164 -14.39 -3.41 -11.32
N ASP A 165 -15.52 -3.12 -11.95
CA ASP A 165 -16.50 -4.14 -12.37
C ASP A 165 -15.96 -5.07 -13.48
N ASP A 166 -14.82 -4.71 -14.08
CA ASP A 166 -14.05 -5.45 -15.07
C ASP A 166 -12.79 -6.09 -14.49
N TYR A 167 -12.58 -6.06 -13.16
CA TYR A 167 -11.36 -6.58 -12.56
C TYR A 167 -11.17 -8.08 -12.81
N VAL A 168 -9.95 -8.43 -13.26
CA VAL A 168 -9.48 -9.79 -13.47
C VAL A 168 -8.15 -9.98 -12.74
N ALA A 169 -8.02 -11.09 -12.02
CA ALA A 169 -6.79 -11.47 -11.35
C ALA A 169 -5.66 -11.79 -12.35
N ASP A 170 -4.47 -11.25 -12.09
CA ASP A 170 -3.32 -11.32 -12.99
C ASP A 170 -2.20 -12.21 -12.42
N GLU A 171 -1.42 -12.86 -13.29
CA GLU A 171 -0.17 -13.55 -12.90
C GLU A 171 1.01 -12.58 -12.79
N LEU A 172 0.75 -11.28 -12.85
CA LEU A 172 1.71 -10.26 -12.51
C LEU A 172 1.29 -9.57 -11.21
N PRO A 173 2.21 -9.46 -10.23
CA PRO A 173 1.88 -8.82 -8.97
C PRO A 173 1.69 -7.31 -9.14
N TRP A 174 0.90 -6.73 -8.24
CA TRP A 174 0.74 -5.27 -8.13
C TRP A 174 0.36 -4.88 -6.69
N ILE A 175 0.76 -3.69 -6.28
CA ILE A 175 0.61 -3.15 -4.92
C ILE A 175 -0.59 -2.19 -4.86
N LEU A 176 -1.38 -2.28 -3.78
CA LEU A 176 -2.51 -1.38 -3.51
C LEU A 176 -2.27 -0.37 -2.38
N TRP A 177 -1.37 -0.70 -1.45
CA TRP A 177 -0.94 0.14 -0.33
C TRP A 177 0.51 -0.19 0.01
N GLN A 178 1.33 0.81 0.32
CA GLN A 178 2.73 0.60 0.69
C GLN A 178 3.26 1.73 1.57
N THR A 179 4.32 1.44 2.32
CA THR A 179 5.09 2.42 3.08
C THR A 179 6.53 2.46 2.61
N HIS A 180 7.11 3.65 2.49
CA HIS A 180 8.52 3.85 2.15
C HIS A 180 9.24 4.64 3.24
N GLY A 181 10.56 4.47 3.35
CA GLY A 181 11.39 5.41 4.12
C GLY A 181 11.43 6.80 3.47
N SER A 182 11.99 7.78 4.17
CA SER A 182 12.15 9.16 3.69
C SER A 182 12.76 9.23 2.27
N PHE A 183 12.10 9.95 1.36
CA PHE A 183 12.45 10.03 -0.07
C PHE A 183 12.64 8.67 -0.75
N SER A 184 11.92 7.64 -0.31
CA SER A 184 12.11 6.27 -0.78
C SER A 184 13.54 5.80 -0.57
N ASN A 185 14.09 6.11 0.61
CA ASN A 185 15.34 5.57 1.08
C ASN A 185 15.08 4.73 2.35
N PRO A 186 15.12 3.39 2.24
CA PRO A 186 15.50 2.61 1.05
C PRO A 186 14.42 2.58 -0.05
N SER A 187 14.85 2.26 -1.27
CA SER A 187 14.01 2.30 -2.48
C SER A 187 12.97 1.20 -2.54
N SER A 188 13.13 0.13 -1.75
CA SER A 188 12.09 -0.88 -1.58
C SER A 188 11.08 -0.42 -0.52
N PRO A 189 9.78 -0.68 -0.72
CA PRO A 189 8.78 -0.47 0.33
C PRO A 189 9.14 -1.26 1.58
N MET A 190 8.91 -0.71 2.76
CA MET A 190 9.12 -1.39 4.04
C MET A 190 8.02 -2.44 4.29
N THR A 191 6.78 -2.05 4.10
CA THR A 191 5.59 -2.91 4.17
C THR A 191 4.65 -2.58 3.03
N ASN A 192 3.87 -3.56 2.59
CA ASN A 192 2.83 -3.32 1.58
C ASN A 192 1.70 -4.37 1.68
N LEU A 193 0.60 -4.04 1.00
CA LEU A 193 -0.45 -4.96 0.60
C LEU A 193 -0.42 -5.10 -0.92
N GLN A 194 -0.34 -6.33 -1.42
CA GLN A 194 -0.25 -6.59 -2.86
C GLN A 194 -1.00 -7.84 -3.28
N LEU A 195 -1.38 -7.91 -4.55
CA LEU A 195 -2.00 -9.06 -5.17
C LEU A 195 -0.90 -9.89 -5.81
N GLY A 196 -0.88 -11.19 -5.55
CA GLY A 196 0.17 -12.10 -6.02
C GLY A 196 -0.27 -13.00 -7.18
N PRO A 197 0.68 -13.45 -8.04
CA PRO A 197 0.44 -14.56 -8.97
C PRO A 197 0.20 -15.88 -8.24
N THR A 198 -0.11 -16.92 -9.00
CA THR A 198 -0.16 -18.29 -8.46
C THR A 198 1.19 -18.70 -7.89
N ASN A 199 1.19 -19.36 -6.72
CA ASN A 199 2.39 -19.86 -6.03
C ASN A 199 3.47 -18.79 -5.74
N PHE A 200 3.03 -17.59 -5.35
CA PHE A 200 3.91 -16.44 -5.22
C PHE A 200 4.91 -16.59 -4.06
N GLU A 201 6.20 -16.37 -4.36
CA GLU A 201 7.29 -16.40 -3.37
C GLU A 201 7.32 -17.71 -2.55
N GLY A 202 7.07 -18.84 -3.22
CA GLY A 202 7.09 -20.17 -2.63
C GLY A 202 5.85 -20.54 -1.81
N ASN A 203 4.85 -19.66 -1.72
CA ASN A 203 3.57 -19.98 -1.10
C ASN A 203 2.70 -20.86 -2.00
N VAL A 204 1.68 -21.49 -1.43
CA VAL A 204 0.60 -22.16 -2.19
C VAL A 204 -0.62 -21.27 -2.14
N ASN A 205 -0.90 -20.57 -3.24
CA ASN A 205 -2.00 -19.60 -3.34
C ASN A 205 -2.58 -19.55 -4.76
N PRO A 206 -3.88 -19.30 -4.95
CA PRO A 206 -4.44 -18.89 -6.23
C PRO A 206 -3.94 -17.53 -6.72
N VAL A 207 -4.09 -17.31 -8.02
CA VAL A 207 -3.86 -16.02 -8.67
C VAL A 207 -4.74 -14.92 -8.08
N GLY A 208 -4.16 -13.74 -7.89
CA GLY A 208 -4.84 -12.56 -7.36
C GLY A 208 -5.14 -12.61 -5.87
N GLU A 209 -4.55 -13.55 -5.13
CA GLU A 209 -4.66 -13.53 -3.67
C GLU A 209 -3.96 -12.31 -3.09
N LEU A 210 -4.56 -11.70 -2.06
CA LEU A 210 -4.00 -10.61 -1.28
C LEU A 210 -2.89 -11.14 -0.36
N PHE A 211 -1.77 -10.43 -0.33
CA PHE A 211 -0.63 -10.68 0.52
C PHE A 211 -0.38 -9.52 1.45
N VAL A 212 -0.04 -9.85 2.70
CA VAL A 212 0.63 -8.93 3.62
C VAL A 212 2.12 -9.13 3.48
N VAL A 213 2.84 -8.08 3.09
CA VAL A 213 4.27 -8.13 2.80
C VAL A 213 5.05 -7.27 3.78
N ASN A 214 6.12 -7.83 4.33
CA ASN A 214 7.07 -7.13 5.18
C ASN A 214 8.51 -7.37 4.68
N ASN A 215 9.16 -6.31 4.21
CA ASN A 215 10.49 -6.35 3.61
C ASN A 215 11.62 -6.01 4.58
N THR A 216 11.28 -5.65 5.81
CA THR A 216 12.25 -5.16 6.82
C THR A 216 12.98 -6.24 7.64
N PRO A 217 12.52 -7.50 7.76
CA PRO A 217 13.27 -8.53 8.48
C PRO A 217 14.64 -8.82 7.86
N VAL A 218 15.66 -8.98 8.72
CA VAL A 218 17.04 -9.29 8.29
C VAL A 218 17.18 -10.66 7.60
N THR A 219 16.23 -11.57 7.85
CA THR A 219 16.22 -12.92 7.27
C THR A 219 15.62 -12.97 5.86
N GLY A 220 15.27 -11.82 5.29
CA GLY A 220 14.62 -11.71 3.99
C GLY A 220 13.17 -11.26 4.08
N ARG A 221 12.61 -10.95 2.91
CA ARG A 221 11.24 -10.48 2.73
C ARG A 221 10.25 -11.57 3.12
N LYS A 222 9.14 -11.19 3.72
CA LYS A 222 8.03 -12.10 4.08
C LYS A 222 6.82 -11.77 3.24
N PHE A 223 6.26 -12.79 2.61
CA PHE A 223 5.02 -12.72 1.83
C PHE A 223 4.01 -13.66 2.46
N THR A 224 2.96 -13.11 3.07
CA THR A 224 1.94 -13.91 3.76
C THR A 224 0.61 -13.83 3.02
N PRO A 225 0.16 -14.91 2.34
CA PRO A 225 -1.17 -14.97 1.74
C PRO A 225 -2.25 -14.97 2.85
N VAL A 226 -3.35 -14.23 2.66
CA VAL A 226 -4.39 -14.05 3.70
C VAL A 226 -5.73 -14.75 3.40
N GLY A 227 -5.79 -15.56 2.36
CA GLY A 227 -6.97 -16.33 1.94
C GLY A 227 -8.02 -15.50 1.21
N ILE A 228 -7.68 -14.30 0.73
CA ILE A 228 -8.62 -13.35 0.13
C ILE A 228 -8.24 -13.10 -1.33
N VAL A 229 -9.12 -13.50 -2.25
CA VAL A 229 -9.00 -13.21 -3.69
C VAL A 229 -10.11 -12.22 -4.06
N PRO A 230 -9.78 -10.94 -4.34
CA PRO A 230 -10.78 -9.96 -4.72
C PRO A 230 -11.48 -10.30 -6.03
N LYS A 231 -12.71 -9.82 -6.20
CA LYS A 231 -13.53 -10.03 -7.40
C LYS A 231 -13.90 -8.69 -8.05
N ALA A 232 -14.29 -8.78 -9.32
CA ALA A 232 -14.93 -7.69 -10.05
C ALA A 232 -16.04 -7.01 -9.21
N GLY A 233 -15.96 -5.68 -9.10
CA GLY A 233 -16.90 -4.84 -8.36
C GLY A 233 -16.84 -4.96 -6.83
N GLN A 234 -16.01 -5.86 -6.28
CA GLN A 234 -15.92 -6.07 -4.84
C GLN A 234 -15.28 -4.86 -4.16
N THR A 235 -15.81 -4.52 -2.98
CA THR A 235 -15.20 -3.54 -2.08
C THR A 235 -14.71 -4.27 -0.84
N LEU A 236 -13.45 -4.06 -0.48
CA LEU A 236 -12.85 -4.56 0.76
C LEU A 236 -12.74 -3.42 1.78
N LYS A 237 -13.11 -3.66 3.04
CA LYS A 237 -12.81 -2.73 4.14
C LYS A 237 -11.48 -3.10 4.77
N ILE A 238 -10.47 -2.25 4.61
CA ILE A 238 -9.10 -2.52 5.05
C ILE A 238 -8.77 -1.63 6.24
N VAL A 239 -8.24 -2.23 7.31
CA VAL A 239 -7.60 -1.50 8.41
C VAL A 239 -6.19 -2.05 8.59
N ILE A 240 -5.23 -1.16 8.78
CA ILE A 240 -3.83 -1.46 9.00
C ILE A 240 -3.38 -0.75 10.27
N HIS A 241 -2.70 -1.47 11.17
CA HIS A 241 -2.06 -0.92 12.34
C HIS A 241 -0.57 -1.29 12.31
N LEU A 242 0.28 -0.30 12.48
CA LEU A 242 1.72 -0.46 12.42
C LEU A 242 2.39 0.33 13.54
N VAL A 243 3.27 -0.33 14.29
CA VAL A 243 4.22 0.32 15.21
C VAL A 243 5.60 0.18 14.59
N TRP A 244 6.25 1.31 14.31
CA TRP A 244 7.59 1.36 13.72
C TRP A 244 8.62 0.88 14.74
N GLY A 245 9.27 -0.25 14.48
CA GLY A 245 10.16 -0.86 15.48
C GLY A 245 11.03 -1.97 14.94
N ASP A 246 11.95 -2.42 15.79
CA ASP A 246 12.78 -3.60 15.55
C ASP A 246 12.04 -4.89 15.94
N GLU A 247 12.73 -6.02 16.02
CA GLU A 247 12.12 -7.30 16.37
C GLU A 247 11.45 -7.29 17.76
N SER A 248 11.87 -6.42 18.66
CA SER A 248 11.40 -6.39 20.04
C SER A 248 10.14 -5.56 20.24
N ASN A 249 9.92 -4.54 19.40
CA ASN A 249 8.85 -3.56 19.61
C ASN A 249 8.04 -3.19 18.36
N GLY A 250 8.41 -3.67 17.17
CA GLY A 250 7.61 -3.47 15.97
C GLY A 250 6.35 -4.35 15.93
N LEU A 251 5.27 -3.81 15.39
CA LEU A 251 3.98 -4.49 15.28
C LEU A 251 3.39 -4.23 13.90
N TYR A 252 2.84 -5.26 13.26
CA TYR A 252 2.08 -5.14 12.02
C TYR A 252 0.82 -5.99 12.11
N GLU A 253 -0.34 -5.32 11.99
CA GLU A 253 -1.66 -5.93 12.01
C GLU A 253 -2.49 -5.45 10.82
N VAL A 254 -3.29 -6.36 10.26
CA VAL A 254 -4.17 -6.08 9.13
C VAL A 254 -5.52 -6.74 9.36
N TRP A 255 -6.58 -5.98 9.12
CA TRP A 255 -7.96 -6.45 9.09
C TRP A 255 -8.53 -6.25 7.69
N VAL A 256 -9.31 -7.22 7.24
CA VAL A 256 -10.11 -7.13 6.01
C VAL A 256 -11.54 -7.55 6.34
N ASP A 257 -12.51 -6.71 6.00
CA ASP A 257 -13.94 -6.92 6.23
C ASP A 257 -14.26 -7.29 7.69
N GLY A 258 -13.63 -6.61 8.65
CA GLY A 258 -13.85 -6.83 10.08
C GLY A 258 -13.03 -7.97 10.70
N LYS A 259 -12.41 -8.83 9.88
CA LYS A 259 -11.61 -9.96 10.36
C LYS A 259 -10.14 -9.60 10.43
N GLN A 260 -9.49 -9.83 11.58
CA GLN A 260 -8.04 -9.74 11.66
C GLN A 260 -7.42 -10.90 10.85
N VAL A 261 -6.72 -10.56 9.77
CA VAL A 261 -6.11 -11.54 8.85
C VAL A 261 -4.60 -11.66 9.06
N TYR A 262 -3.99 -10.67 9.70
CA TYR A 262 -2.57 -10.67 10.02
C TYR A 262 -2.33 -9.97 11.35
N LYS A 263 -1.45 -10.56 12.18
CA LYS A 263 -0.95 -9.98 13.43
C LYS A 263 0.41 -10.58 13.74
N LYS A 264 1.46 -9.76 13.73
CA LYS A 264 2.81 -10.17 14.12
C LYS A 264 3.52 -9.06 14.88
N GLN A 265 4.10 -9.42 16.03
CA GLN A 265 5.16 -8.65 16.64
C GLN A 265 6.44 -8.96 15.87
N GLU A 266 6.91 -8.02 15.08
CA GLU A 266 8.09 -8.18 14.24
C GLU A 266 8.69 -6.84 13.84
N ARG A 267 9.93 -6.87 13.36
CA ARG A 267 10.57 -5.69 12.78
C ARG A 267 9.69 -5.10 11.68
N THR A 268 9.52 -3.78 11.72
CA THR A 268 8.82 -2.96 10.72
C THR A 268 9.69 -1.81 10.22
N VAL A 269 10.94 -1.70 10.67
CA VAL A 269 11.96 -0.78 10.14
C VAL A 269 13.21 -1.50 9.68
N TYR A 270 13.83 -1.02 8.61
CA TYR A 270 15.12 -1.55 8.15
C TYR A 270 16.21 -1.35 9.21
N SER A 271 17.14 -2.30 9.32
CA SER A 271 18.18 -2.28 10.35
C SER A 271 19.15 -1.10 10.20
N GLU A 272 19.45 -0.75 8.96
CA GLU A 272 20.34 0.30 8.52
C GLU A 272 19.67 1.68 8.50
N LYS A 273 18.34 1.71 8.51
CA LYS A 273 17.47 2.90 8.50
C LYS A 273 16.33 2.71 9.52
N PRO A 274 16.61 2.87 10.81
CA PRO A 274 15.70 2.53 11.91
C PRO A 274 14.65 3.63 12.14
N TYR A 275 13.86 3.93 11.11
CA TYR A 275 12.75 4.88 11.13
C TYR A 275 11.63 4.37 10.23
N GLY A 276 10.39 4.74 10.55
CA GLY A 276 9.25 4.61 9.65
C GLY A 276 9.24 5.70 8.59
N GLY A 277 8.29 5.63 7.65
CA GLY A 277 8.13 6.70 6.69
C GLY A 277 6.73 6.77 6.08
N TYR A 278 6.62 7.52 4.99
CA TYR A 278 5.34 7.90 4.39
C TYR A 278 4.63 6.73 3.70
N TRP A 279 3.31 6.85 3.53
CA TRP A 279 2.48 5.85 2.85
C TRP A 279 2.09 6.27 1.42
N LYS A 280 1.80 5.28 0.58
CA LYS A 280 1.17 5.42 -0.75
C LYS A 280 -0.03 4.48 -0.85
N ILE A 281 -1.09 4.91 -1.55
CA ILE A 281 -2.29 4.13 -1.86
C ILE A 281 -2.66 4.30 -3.33
N GLY A 282 -3.01 3.22 -4.01
CA GLY A 282 -3.52 3.27 -5.38
C GLY A 282 -3.26 1.98 -6.15
N ILE A 283 -2.69 2.10 -7.33
CA ILE A 283 -2.27 0.99 -8.19
C ILE A 283 -0.79 1.18 -8.51
N TYR A 284 0.03 0.23 -8.13
CA TYR A 284 1.41 0.15 -8.60
C TYR A 284 1.70 -1.23 -9.19
N LYS A 285 1.71 -1.32 -10.52
CA LYS A 285 1.86 -2.53 -11.34
C LYS A 285 3.19 -2.55 -12.06
N TRP A 286 4.28 -2.39 -11.32
CA TRP A 286 5.64 -2.16 -11.84
C TRP A 286 6.10 -3.11 -12.94
N ARG A 287 5.63 -4.36 -12.95
CA ARG A 287 5.97 -5.34 -14.01
C ARG A 287 5.54 -4.89 -15.40
N TRP A 288 4.52 -4.03 -15.53
CA TRP A 288 4.12 -3.41 -16.80
C TRP A 288 5.14 -2.44 -17.39
N LYS A 289 6.28 -2.21 -16.73
CA LYS A 289 7.43 -1.53 -17.35
C LYS A 289 8.01 -2.27 -18.56
N LEU A 290 7.75 -3.58 -18.69
CA LEU A 290 8.24 -4.41 -19.79
C LEU A 290 7.12 -4.79 -20.76
N ASP A 291 7.40 -4.72 -22.07
CA ASP A 291 6.46 -5.08 -23.15
C ASP A 291 5.86 -6.47 -22.98
N GLU A 292 6.71 -7.47 -22.69
CA GLU A 292 6.28 -8.86 -22.52
C GLU A 292 5.25 -9.03 -21.40
N ASN A 293 5.36 -8.23 -20.34
CA ASN A 293 4.44 -8.25 -19.20
C ASN A 293 3.13 -7.54 -19.52
N VAL A 294 3.18 -6.42 -20.25
CA VAL A 294 1.96 -5.76 -20.78
C VAL A 294 1.20 -6.72 -21.69
N ARG A 295 1.91 -7.42 -22.59
CA ARG A 295 1.33 -8.44 -23.46
C ARG A 295 0.75 -9.62 -22.68
N ALA A 296 1.46 -10.14 -21.68
CA ALA A 296 0.99 -11.25 -20.85
C ALA A 296 -0.34 -10.91 -20.12
N SER A 297 -0.46 -9.70 -19.57
CA SER A 297 -1.72 -9.22 -19.00
C SER A 297 -2.81 -9.06 -20.05
N SER A 298 -2.48 -8.49 -21.22
CA SER A 298 -3.42 -8.31 -22.33
C SER A 298 -4.00 -9.63 -22.84
N GLU A 299 -3.18 -10.69 -22.92
CA GLU A 299 -3.61 -12.05 -23.29
C GLU A 299 -4.62 -12.64 -22.29
N ARG A 300 -4.67 -12.10 -21.06
CA ARG A 300 -5.67 -12.42 -20.02
C ARG A 300 -6.85 -11.44 -20.00
N ASN A 301 -6.98 -10.59 -21.02
CA ASN A 301 -7.96 -9.50 -21.12
C ASN A 301 -7.79 -8.40 -20.08
N ILE A 302 -6.55 -8.16 -19.64
CA ILE A 302 -6.21 -7.09 -18.67
C ILE A 302 -5.46 -6.00 -19.42
N SER A 303 -6.20 -5.07 -20.01
CA SER A 303 -5.64 -3.86 -20.65
C SER A 303 -5.62 -2.65 -19.73
N GLU A 304 -6.26 -2.73 -18.57
CA GLU A 304 -6.43 -1.63 -17.64
C GLU A 304 -6.70 -2.18 -16.24
N LEU A 305 -6.36 -1.39 -15.22
CA LEU A 305 -6.82 -1.57 -13.87
C LEU A 305 -7.57 -0.33 -13.41
N ASN A 306 -8.79 -0.54 -12.90
CA ASN A 306 -9.62 0.49 -12.30
C ASN A 306 -9.88 0.12 -10.84
N THR A 307 -9.56 1.02 -9.92
CA THR A 307 -9.87 0.86 -8.50
C THR A 307 -10.31 2.20 -7.91
N SER A 308 -10.87 2.18 -6.70
CA SER A 308 -11.16 3.41 -5.97
C SER A 308 -11.14 3.18 -4.47
N ILE A 309 -10.89 4.24 -3.71
CA ILE A 309 -11.05 4.24 -2.25
C ILE A 309 -12.15 5.20 -1.82
N GLY A 310 -12.90 4.81 -0.79
CA GLY A 310 -13.75 5.74 -0.04
C GLY A 310 -12.94 6.55 0.96
N THR A 311 -13.60 7.12 1.97
CA THR A 311 -12.96 7.96 2.99
C THR A 311 -11.73 7.30 3.58
N LEU A 312 -10.60 8.02 3.55
CA LEU A 312 -9.36 7.59 4.19
C LEU A 312 -9.28 8.20 5.59
N ARG A 313 -9.11 7.35 6.60
CA ARG A 313 -8.91 7.75 8.00
C ARG A 313 -7.57 7.25 8.47
N THR A 314 -6.80 8.12 9.10
CA THR A 314 -5.53 7.73 9.72
C THR A 314 -5.38 8.34 11.09
N ILE A 315 -4.56 7.68 11.92
CA ILE A 315 -4.13 8.21 13.21
C ILE A 315 -2.64 7.96 13.32
N MET A 316 -1.88 8.98 13.71
CA MET A 316 -0.47 8.84 14.08
C MET A 316 -0.32 9.21 15.56
N ARG A 317 0.34 8.36 16.34
CA ARG A 317 0.66 8.60 17.74
C ARG A 317 2.14 8.38 17.99
N ARG A 318 2.67 9.09 18.98
CA ARG A 318 4.06 8.98 19.44
C ARG A 318 4.09 8.42 20.85
N PRO A 319 5.21 7.79 21.26
CA PRO A 319 5.42 7.43 22.65
C PRO A 319 5.23 8.66 23.55
N GLY A 320 4.31 8.55 24.51
CA GLY A 320 3.96 9.64 25.44
C GLY A 320 2.65 10.35 25.12
N ASP A 321 2.06 10.14 23.93
CA ASP A 321 0.68 10.56 23.67
C ASP A 321 -0.28 9.80 24.59
N ALA A 322 -1.32 10.48 25.09
CA ALA A 322 -2.20 9.92 26.13
C ALA A 322 -2.98 8.67 25.68
N ASP A 323 -3.17 8.52 24.37
CA ASP A 323 -3.87 7.42 23.72
C ASP A 323 -2.93 6.47 22.95
N TYR A 324 -1.61 6.61 23.12
CA TYR A 324 -0.64 5.70 22.52
C TYR A 324 -0.89 4.24 22.92
N GLY A 325 -0.91 3.34 21.92
CA GLY A 325 -1.16 1.90 22.10
C GLY A 325 -2.62 1.53 22.41
N THR A 326 -3.54 2.50 22.37
CA THR A 326 -4.98 2.20 22.49
C THR A 326 -5.53 1.71 21.16
N ASP A 327 -6.43 0.72 21.19
CA ASP A 327 -7.08 0.25 19.97
C ASP A 327 -7.85 1.40 19.30
N ALA A 328 -7.55 1.64 18.02
CA ALA A 328 -8.19 2.66 17.21
C ALA A 328 -8.95 2.07 16.01
N TYR A 329 -9.18 0.76 15.97
CA TYR A 329 -9.88 0.09 14.88
C TYR A 329 -11.21 0.78 14.53
N SER A 330 -12.07 0.99 15.53
CA SER A 330 -13.40 1.61 15.35
C SER A 330 -13.32 3.10 14.98
N LEU A 331 -12.17 3.75 15.15
CA LEU A 331 -11.99 5.15 14.74
C LEU A 331 -11.68 5.27 13.26
N VAL A 332 -10.99 4.27 12.68
CA VAL A 332 -10.45 4.34 11.31
C VAL A 332 -11.19 3.47 10.30
N VAL A 333 -11.88 2.41 10.74
CA VAL A 333 -12.62 1.52 9.83
C VAL A 333 -13.54 2.31 8.90
N SER A 334 -13.71 1.85 7.66
CA SER A 334 -14.61 2.49 6.69
C SER A 334 -16.08 2.21 7.02
N ASP A 335 -16.94 3.20 6.72
CA ASP A 335 -18.37 3.19 7.00
C ASP A 335 -19.11 2.06 6.29
#